data_AF-A0A293LDP0-F1
#
_entry.id   AF-A0A293LDP0-F1
#
_cell.length_a   1.000
_cell.length_b   1.000
_cell.length_c   1.000
_cell.angle_alpha   90.00
_cell.angle_beta   90.00
_cell.angle_gamma   90.00
#
_symmetry.space_group_name_H-M   'P 1'
#
loop_
_entity.id
_entity.type
_entity.pdbx_description
1 polymer ?
#
loop_
_entity_poly.entity_id
_entity_poly.type
_entity_poly.pdbx_seq_one_letter_code
_entity_poly.pdbx_strand_id
1 'polypeptide(L)'
;MKLLVYPPPPQTGGIAVHSADLMCLGETHFLNDVIIDFYLKYLLREKVSNDVRERTHVFSSFFYPRLTQRLQAKGATSMPRLTPAARRHRNVRTWTRHVDIFEKDYIIVPINQKSHWFLAIVCFPGLVARMSPPQAMAQGTSTDDVPTSAEQSPTCLGRSSTPDGKQDQDDGESPLDSEPEPDEAAMDTDDSECPIPKSSDCADYRAAYILVLDSLHSDNGSKCRIMSTLREYLTEEWMARKQTQLSFRPANMKGYIPMTPQQGNFSDCGVYLLQYVESFLENPPRDGRLVKLELSDWFPEDRVLQKRSAIQDLILQLHMQQQPSSDFPGRWQQYEERQSIMAKQESEAVASEAVSTPLLISETPPKGPNRVLLLYTPSPTLS
;
A
#
# COMPACT_ATOMS: atom_id res chain seq x y z
N MET A 1 2.68 -16.15 -19.42
CA MET A 1 4.09 -16.64 -19.41
C MET A 1 4.82 -16.00 -18.24
N LYS A 2 5.64 -16.73 -17.48
CA LYS A 2 6.51 -16.13 -16.46
C LYS A 2 7.70 -15.46 -17.16
N LEU A 3 7.94 -14.19 -16.86
CA LEU A 3 9.02 -13.40 -17.49
C LEU A 3 10.27 -13.38 -16.62
N LEU A 4 10.13 -13.07 -15.33
CA LEU A 4 11.25 -13.01 -14.41
C LEU A 4 10.83 -13.41 -13.00
N VAL A 5 11.82 -13.66 -12.15
CA VAL A 5 11.66 -13.67 -10.69
C VAL A 5 12.61 -12.64 -10.11
N TYR A 6 12.12 -11.73 -9.25
CA TYR A 6 12.95 -10.69 -8.63
C TYR A 6 12.83 -10.66 -7.10
N PRO A 7 13.94 -10.78 -6.34
CA PRO A 7 15.28 -11.13 -6.82
C PRO A 7 15.33 -12.54 -7.45
N PRO A 8 16.28 -12.80 -8.37
CA PRO A 8 16.43 -14.12 -8.97
C PRO A 8 16.98 -15.15 -7.96
N PRO A 9 16.72 -16.46 -8.15
CA PRO A 9 17.41 -17.51 -7.40
C PRO A 9 18.94 -17.38 -7.52
N PRO A 10 19.72 -17.72 -6.47
CA PRO A 10 19.32 -18.41 -5.24
C PRO A 10 18.78 -17.50 -4.12
N GLN A 11 18.55 -16.21 -4.38
CA GLN A 11 18.00 -15.33 -3.35
C GLN A 11 16.56 -15.71 -3.00
N THR A 12 16.20 -15.60 -1.72
CA THR A 12 14.85 -15.90 -1.22
C THR A 12 13.92 -14.69 -1.35
N GLY A 13 12.61 -14.93 -1.27
CA GLY A 13 11.59 -13.88 -1.37
C GLY A 13 11.42 -13.29 -2.77
N GLY A 14 11.66 -14.08 -3.82
CA GLY A 14 11.48 -13.68 -5.21
C GLY A 14 10.01 -13.49 -5.59
N ILE A 15 9.70 -12.38 -6.27
CA ILE A 15 8.38 -12.08 -6.86
C ILE A 15 8.42 -12.50 -8.33
N ALA A 16 7.52 -13.40 -8.73
CA ALA A 16 7.40 -13.82 -10.12
C ALA A 16 6.53 -12.84 -10.91
N VAL A 17 7.11 -12.20 -11.92
CA VAL A 17 6.38 -11.30 -12.82
C VAL A 17 6.03 -12.04 -14.10
N HIS A 18 4.76 -12.00 -14.48
CA HIS A 18 4.22 -12.66 -15.67
C HIS A 18 3.88 -11.64 -16.76
N SER A 19 3.73 -12.13 -17.99
CA SER A 19 3.30 -11.32 -19.13
C SER A 19 1.95 -10.64 -18.91
N ALA A 20 1.06 -11.23 -18.10
CA ALA A 20 -0.21 -10.61 -17.75
C ALA A 20 -0.04 -9.40 -16.83
N ASP A 21 1.00 -9.39 -15.99
CA ASP A 21 1.28 -8.25 -15.10
C ASP A 21 1.78 -7.03 -15.89
N LEU A 22 2.54 -7.24 -16.98
CA LEU A 22 2.97 -6.14 -17.86
C LEU A 22 1.80 -5.41 -18.49
N MET A 23 0.68 -6.08 -18.74
CA MET A 23 -0.50 -5.47 -19.33
C MET A 23 -0.99 -4.26 -18.52
N CYS A 24 -0.84 -4.29 -17.19
CA CYS A 24 -1.32 -3.21 -16.33
C CYS A 24 -0.45 -1.94 -16.40
N LEU A 25 0.73 -2.03 -17.01
CA LEU A 25 1.60 -0.88 -17.28
C LEU A 25 1.14 -0.06 -18.49
N GLY A 26 0.21 -0.57 -19.30
CA GLY A 26 -0.40 0.21 -20.37
C GLY A 26 -1.09 1.48 -19.85
N GLU A 27 -1.28 2.47 -20.72
CA GLU A 27 -2.02 3.69 -20.39
C GLU A 27 -3.43 3.34 -19.88
N THR A 28 -3.95 4.15 -18.95
CA THR A 28 -5.31 4.01 -18.37
C THR A 28 -5.59 2.74 -17.56
N HIS A 29 -4.61 1.85 -17.38
CA HIS A 29 -4.77 0.63 -16.58
C HIS A 29 -4.31 0.83 -15.13
N PHE A 30 -5.05 0.26 -14.17
CA PHE A 30 -4.63 0.22 -12.77
C PHE A 30 -3.44 -0.70 -12.57
N LEU A 31 -2.39 -0.26 -11.87
CA LEU A 31 -1.31 -1.15 -11.47
C LEU A 31 -1.82 -2.24 -10.52
N ASN A 32 -1.31 -3.46 -10.70
CA ASN A 32 -1.63 -4.58 -9.82
C ASN A 32 -0.58 -4.77 -8.70
N ASP A 33 -0.91 -5.62 -7.73
CA ASP A 33 -0.06 -5.94 -6.58
C ASP A 33 1.34 -6.40 -6.99
N VAL A 34 1.44 -7.24 -8.02
CA VAL A 34 2.71 -7.80 -8.51
C VAL A 34 3.65 -6.69 -8.96
N ILE A 35 3.16 -5.71 -9.73
CA ILE A 35 3.98 -4.58 -10.20
C ILE A 35 4.36 -3.66 -9.04
N ILE A 36 3.43 -3.37 -8.13
CA ILE A 36 3.72 -2.54 -6.94
C ILE A 36 4.82 -3.18 -6.10
N ASP A 37 4.65 -4.43 -5.68
CA ASP A 37 5.59 -5.12 -4.80
C ASP A 37 6.94 -5.37 -5.48
N PHE A 38 6.92 -5.71 -6.78
CA PHE A 38 8.14 -5.85 -7.59
C PHE A 38 8.95 -4.56 -7.57
N TYR A 39 8.32 -3.43 -7.91
CA TYR A 39 9.06 -2.18 -8.08
C TYR A 39 9.55 -1.64 -6.73
N LEU A 40 8.75 -1.72 -5.67
CA LEU A 40 9.18 -1.34 -4.32
C LEU A 40 10.37 -2.17 -3.85
N LYS A 41 10.37 -3.48 -4.13
CA LYS A 41 11.49 -4.37 -3.83
C LYS A 41 12.73 -4.00 -4.64
N TYR A 42 12.57 -3.65 -5.92
CA TYR A 42 13.66 -3.17 -6.77
C TYR A 42 14.25 -1.85 -6.26
N LEU A 43 13.42 -0.86 -5.93
CA LEU A 43 13.87 0.42 -5.38
C LEU A 43 14.73 0.22 -4.13
N LEU A 44 14.23 -0.55 -3.17
CA LEU A 44 14.93 -0.81 -1.91
C LEU A 44 16.26 -1.57 -2.11
N ARG A 45 16.37 -2.40 -3.15
CA ARG A 45 17.58 -3.21 -3.40
C ARG A 45 18.61 -2.54 -4.30
N GLU A 46 18.19 -1.74 -5.27
CA GLU A 46 19.08 -1.23 -6.33
C GLU A 46 19.21 0.29 -6.36
N LYS A 47 18.23 1.03 -5.82
CA LYS A 47 18.18 2.50 -5.94
C LYS A 47 18.54 3.25 -4.66
N VAL A 48 18.48 2.58 -3.51
CA VAL A 48 18.78 3.21 -2.22
C VAL A 48 20.10 2.73 -1.63
N SER A 49 20.76 3.62 -0.89
CA SER A 49 21.98 3.31 -0.14
C SER A 49 21.73 2.20 0.89
N ASN A 50 22.80 1.47 1.25
CA ASN A 50 22.73 0.42 2.27
C ASN A 50 22.24 0.96 3.63
N ASP A 51 22.66 2.16 4.04
CA ASP A 51 22.14 2.85 5.26
C ASP A 51 20.61 3.01 5.24
N VAL A 52 20.07 3.61 4.17
CA VAL A 52 18.62 3.81 4.03
C VAL A 52 17.89 2.47 3.97
N ARG A 53 18.44 1.49 3.26
CA ARG A 53 17.89 0.13 3.15
C ARG A 53 17.75 -0.53 4.51
N GLU A 54 18.79 -0.49 5.34
CA GLU A 54 18.80 -1.15 6.66
C GLU A 54 17.81 -0.51 7.63
N ARG A 55 17.61 0.81 7.51
CA ARG A 55 16.65 1.59 8.30
C ARG A 55 15.22 1.56 7.76
N THR A 56 14.96 0.88 6.64
CA THR A 56 13.63 0.83 6.01
C THR A 56 13.07 -0.60 6.01
N HIS A 57 11.80 -0.75 6.37
CA HIS A 57 11.03 -1.96 6.10
C HIS A 57 9.89 -1.63 5.13
N VAL A 58 9.63 -2.51 4.17
CA VAL A 58 8.53 -2.38 3.22
C VAL A 58 7.67 -3.62 3.36
N PHE A 59 6.41 -3.43 3.75
CA PHE A 59 5.41 -4.49 3.68
C PHE A 59 4.95 -4.67 2.23
N SER A 60 4.64 -5.91 1.82
CA SER A 60 3.92 -6.12 0.56
C SER A 60 2.48 -5.60 0.66
N SER A 61 1.86 -5.37 -0.50
CA SER A 61 0.51 -4.83 -0.59
C SER A 61 -0.55 -5.69 0.11
N PHE A 62 -0.29 -6.97 0.36
CA PHE A 62 -1.17 -7.89 1.08
C PHE A 62 -1.23 -7.65 2.60
N PHE A 63 -0.31 -6.88 3.17
CA PHE A 63 -0.24 -6.67 4.63
C PHE A 63 -1.52 -6.04 5.18
N TYR A 64 -1.89 -4.88 4.64
CA TYR A 64 -3.00 -4.10 5.16
C TYR A 64 -4.36 -4.78 4.93
N PRO A 65 -4.65 -5.37 3.75
CA PRO A 65 -5.81 -6.21 3.55
C PRO A 65 -5.88 -7.36 4.55
N ARG A 66 -4.77 -8.06 4.80
CA ARG A 66 -4.74 -9.19 5.75
C ARG A 66 -4.91 -8.74 7.20
N LEU A 67 -4.31 -7.61 7.57
CA LEU A 67 -4.45 -6.99 8.90
C LEU A 67 -5.92 -6.65 9.18
N THR A 68 -6.65 -6.15 8.18
CA THR A 68 -8.04 -5.69 8.31
C THR A 68 -9.08 -6.77 7.98
N GLN A 69 -8.64 -7.96 7.56
CA GLN A 69 -9.52 -9.05 7.15
C GLN A 69 -10.37 -9.61 8.31
N ARG A 70 -11.66 -9.77 8.05
CA ARG A 70 -12.60 -10.49 8.92
C ARG A 70 -12.40 -11.99 8.80
N LEU A 71 -11.80 -12.63 9.81
CA LEU A 71 -11.77 -14.08 9.93
C LEU A 71 -12.94 -14.57 10.79
N GLN A 72 -13.83 -15.39 10.21
CA GLN A 72 -14.88 -16.07 10.97
C GLN A 72 -14.25 -17.12 11.90
N ALA A 73 -14.61 -17.10 13.19
CA ALA A 73 -14.22 -18.15 14.12
C ALA A 73 -15.02 -19.42 13.80
N LYS A 74 -14.45 -20.35 13.03
CA LYS A 74 -14.99 -21.71 12.92
C LYS A 74 -14.79 -22.42 14.26
N GLY A 75 -15.89 -22.73 14.96
CA GLY A 75 -15.89 -23.47 16.21
C GLY A 75 -15.59 -22.60 17.43
N ALA A 76 -16.63 -22.04 18.05
CA ALA A 76 -16.54 -21.32 19.30
C ALA A 76 -16.29 -22.30 20.46
N THR A 77 -15.03 -22.68 20.67
CA THR A 77 -14.57 -23.32 21.91
C THR A 77 -13.59 -22.39 22.60
N SER A 78 -14.02 -21.83 23.74
CA SER A 78 -13.23 -21.18 24.81
C SER A 78 -11.99 -20.39 24.39
N MET A 79 -12.08 -19.49 23.41
CA MET A 79 -11.01 -18.53 23.17
C MET A 79 -11.13 -17.34 24.13
N PRO A 80 -10.02 -16.84 24.72
CA PRO A 80 -10.02 -15.57 25.42
C PRO A 80 -10.62 -14.49 24.51
N ARG A 81 -11.44 -13.61 25.07
CA ARG A 81 -11.99 -12.46 24.33
C ARG A 81 -10.85 -11.51 23.99
N LEU A 82 -10.20 -11.73 22.84
CA LEU A 82 -9.20 -10.83 22.29
C LEU A 82 -9.84 -9.50 21.93
N THR A 83 -9.10 -8.41 22.15
CA THR A 83 -9.48 -7.08 21.65
C THR A 83 -9.55 -7.11 20.11
N PRO A 84 -10.29 -6.18 19.47
CA PRO A 84 -10.28 -6.04 18.02
C PRO A 84 -8.86 -5.83 17.45
N ALA A 85 -8.01 -5.06 18.15
CA ALA A 85 -6.61 -4.85 17.78
C ALA A 85 -5.80 -6.15 17.80
N ALA A 86 -5.85 -6.91 18.90
CA ALA A 86 -5.16 -8.20 19.02
C ALA A 86 -5.65 -9.23 17.99
N ARG A 87 -6.95 -9.21 17.64
CA ARG A 87 -7.51 -10.04 16.55
C ARG A 87 -6.89 -9.69 15.20
N ARG A 88 -6.84 -8.41 14.84
CA ARG A 88 -6.22 -7.93 13.59
C ARG A 88 -4.74 -8.27 13.53
N HIS A 89 -3.99 -7.94 14.59
CA HIS A 89 -2.56 -8.27 14.70
C HIS A 89 -2.29 -9.76 14.47
N ARG A 90 -3.10 -10.64 15.07
CA ARG A 90 -2.96 -12.10 14.91
C ARG A 90 -2.99 -12.55 13.44
N ASN A 91 -3.72 -11.86 12.56
CA ASN A 91 -3.80 -12.20 11.14
C ASN A 91 -2.46 -12.01 10.39
N VAL A 92 -1.59 -11.16 10.90
CA VAL A 92 -0.31 -10.75 10.29
C VAL A 92 0.89 -10.97 11.22
N ARG A 93 0.73 -11.63 12.37
CA ARG A 93 1.78 -11.84 13.39
C ARG A 93 3.08 -12.49 12.88
N THR A 94 3.03 -13.20 11.75
CA THR A 94 4.18 -13.88 11.15
C THR A 94 4.99 -12.96 10.22
N TRP A 95 4.41 -11.84 9.77
CA TRP A 95 5.03 -10.93 8.81
C TRP A 95 6.31 -10.28 9.32
N THR A 96 6.43 -10.11 10.64
CA THR A 96 7.60 -9.52 11.32
C THR A 96 8.44 -10.56 12.07
N ARG A 97 8.24 -11.86 11.80
CA ARG A 97 8.94 -12.96 12.49
C ARG A 97 10.47 -12.80 12.50
N HIS A 98 11.03 -12.30 11.40
CA HIS A 98 12.47 -12.17 11.18
C HIS A 98 12.97 -10.71 11.11
N VAL A 99 12.16 -9.73 11.54
CA VAL A 99 12.53 -8.31 11.50
C VAL A 99 11.98 -7.57 12.73
N ASP A 100 12.82 -6.75 13.36
CA ASP A 100 12.36 -5.78 14.35
C ASP A 100 12.00 -4.47 13.66
N ILE A 101 10.70 -4.22 13.51
CA ILE A 101 10.22 -3.00 12.86
C ILE A 101 10.42 -1.75 13.72
N PHE A 102 10.68 -1.88 15.02
CA PHE A 102 10.96 -0.74 15.92
C PHE A 102 12.43 -0.29 15.89
N GLU A 103 13.30 -1.09 15.26
CA GLU A 103 14.68 -0.71 14.93
C GLU A 103 14.77 0.02 13.58
N LYS A 104 13.66 0.14 12.86
CA LYS A 104 13.57 0.83 11.58
C LYS A 104 13.19 2.28 11.80
N ASP A 105 13.70 3.14 10.91
CA ASP A 105 13.27 4.53 10.83
C ASP A 105 12.03 4.68 9.95
N TYR A 106 11.82 3.80 8.95
CA TYR A 106 10.63 3.88 8.11
C TYR A 106 10.01 2.51 7.90
N ILE A 107 8.68 2.45 8.01
CA ILE A 107 7.86 1.30 7.62
C ILE A 107 6.92 1.79 6.53
N ILE A 108 7.12 1.27 5.32
CA ILE A 108 6.35 1.60 4.12
C ILE A 108 5.20 0.60 3.98
N VAL A 109 3.98 1.11 3.85
CA VAL A 109 2.76 0.31 3.74
C VAL A 109 1.99 0.76 2.50
N PRO A 110 2.10 0.05 1.36
CA PRO A 110 1.23 0.24 0.21
C PRO A 110 -0.19 -0.18 0.58
N ILE A 111 -1.18 0.65 0.25
CA ILE A 111 -2.58 0.36 0.56
C ILE A 111 -3.42 0.53 -0.70
N ASN A 112 -4.23 -0.49 -1.00
CA ASN A 112 -5.26 -0.44 -2.02
C ASN A 112 -6.62 -0.57 -1.34
N GLN A 113 -7.49 0.43 -1.52
CA GLN A 113 -8.90 0.36 -1.09
C GLN A 113 -9.78 0.80 -2.25
N LYS A 114 -10.78 -0.02 -2.61
CA LYS A 114 -11.74 0.27 -3.69
C LYS A 114 -11.05 0.64 -5.01
N SER A 115 -10.02 -0.12 -5.39
CA SER A 115 -9.21 0.09 -6.60
C SER A 115 -8.45 1.42 -6.63
N HIS A 116 -8.14 1.97 -5.45
CA HIS A 116 -7.37 3.19 -5.30
C HIS A 116 -6.12 2.93 -4.45
N TRP A 117 -4.95 3.16 -5.05
CA TRP A 117 -3.66 3.04 -4.40
C TRP A 117 -3.25 4.32 -3.72
N PHE A 118 -2.81 4.21 -2.47
CA PHE A 118 -2.19 5.29 -1.71
C PHE A 118 -1.19 4.70 -0.71
N LEU A 119 -0.45 5.57 -0.03
CA LEU A 119 0.71 5.17 0.74
C LEU A 119 0.59 5.60 2.20
N ALA A 120 0.86 4.69 3.13
CA ALA A 120 1.17 5.04 4.51
C ALA A 120 2.66 4.82 4.81
N ILE A 121 3.27 5.76 5.54
CA ILE A 121 4.66 5.66 5.99
C ILE A 121 4.70 5.92 7.50
N VAL A 122 5.04 4.90 8.29
CA VAL A 122 5.34 5.08 9.72
C VAL A 122 6.79 5.52 9.84
N CYS A 123 7.00 6.70 10.42
CA CYS A 123 8.31 7.30 10.60
C CYS A 123 8.73 7.23 12.08
N PHE A 124 9.94 6.71 12.29
CA PHE A 124 10.64 6.59 13.56
C PHE A 124 9.85 5.95 14.70
N PRO A 125 9.20 4.78 14.49
CA PRO A 125 8.37 4.14 15.52
C PRO A 125 9.11 3.88 16.83
N GLY A 126 10.42 3.58 16.78
CA GLY A 126 11.26 3.38 17.96
C GLY A 126 11.43 4.62 18.85
N LEU A 127 11.18 5.84 18.34
CA LEU A 127 11.26 7.06 19.16
C LEU A 127 10.16 7.14 20.22
N VAL A 128 9.00 6.51 19.99
CA VAL A 128 7.92 6.47 20.98
C VAL A 128 8.41 5.86 22.30
N ALA A 129 9.15 4.76 22.23
CA ALA A 129 9.72 4.10 23.40
C ALA A 129 10.81 4.94 24.10
N ARG A 130 11.50 5.82 23.36
CA ARG A 130 12.53 6.70 23.91
C ARG A 130 11.93 7.91 24.63
N MET A 131 10.82 8.43 24.11
CA MET A 131 10.13 9.61 24.66
C MET A 131 9.17 9.23 25.80
N SER A 132 8.55 8.06 25.70
CA SER A 132 7.64 7.50 26.70
C SER A 132 8.13 6.10 27.09
N PRO A 133 9.01 5.98 28.11
CA PRO A 133 9.60 4.71 28.50
C PRO A 133 8.54 3.62 28.76
N PRO A 134 8.72 2.39 28.25
CA PRO A 134 7.77 1.30 28.45
C PRO A 134 7.61 0.96 29.93
N GLN A 135 6.38 0.65 30.35
CA GLN A 135 6.13 0.16 31.70
C GLN A 135 6.40 -1.36 31.74
N ALA A 136 7.09 -1.81 32.79
CA ALA A 136 7.25 -3.23 33.06
C ALA A 136 5.86 -3.86 33.25
N MET A 137 5.65 -5.05 32.68
CA MET A 137 4.43 -5.80 32.99
C MET A 137 4.42 -6.10 34.49
N ALA A 138 3.39 -5.64 35.21
CA ALA A 138 3.14 -6.11 36.55
C ALA A 138 2.94 -7.63 36.48
N GLN A 139 3.92 -8.39 36.98
CA GLN A 139 3.73 -9.81 37.23
C GLN A 139 2.60 -9.90 38.25
N GLY A 140 1.43 -10.37 37.83
CA GLY A 140 0.39 -10.75 38.77
C GLY A 140 0.95 -11.84 39.67
N THR A 141 1.43 -11.46 40.85
CA THR A 141 1.62 -12.38 41.95
C THR A 141 0.24 -12.90 42.33
N SER A 142 -0.12 -14.08 41.81
CA SER A 142 -1.13 -14.91 42.44
C SER A 142 -0.55 -15.35 43.79
N THR A 143 -0.82 -14.58 44.83
CA THR A 143 -0.64 -15.02 46.22
C THR A 143 -1.75 -16.02 46.52
N ASP A 144 -1.52 -17.28 46.19
CA ASP A 144 -2.18 -18.40 46.85
C ASP A 144 -1.17 -18.99 47.83
N ASP A 145 -1.22 -18.50 49.06
CA ASP A 145 -0.65 -19.15 50.23
C ASP A 145 -1.41 -20.44 50.53
N VAL A 146 -0.79 -21.62 50.33
CA VAL A 146 -0.95 -22.79 51.21
C VAL A 146 0.36 -23.59 51.24
N PRO A 147 0.91 -23.93 52.42
CA PRO A 147 2.21 -24.58 52.53
C PRO A 147 2.11 -26.11 52.62
N THR A 148 3.22 -26.78 52.27
CA THR A 148 3.85 -27.90 53.01
C THR A 148 4.09 -29.21 52.23
N SER A 149 5.37 -29.57 52.22
CA SER A 149 6.00 -30.91 52.24
C SER A 149 6.11 -31.78 50.97
N ALA A 150 7.34 -31.71 50.43
CA ALA A 150 8.36 -32.76 50.51
C ALA A 150 8.23 -34.03 49.65
N GLU A 151 9.38 -34.30 49.01
CA GLU A 151 10.01 -35.61 48.80
C GLU A 151 9.77 -36.37 47.46
N GLN A 152 10.90 -36.48 46.75
CA GLN A 152 11.42 -37.64 46.02
C GLN A 152 11.35 -37.65 44.49
N SER A 153 12.52 -37.40 43.89
CA SER A 153 12.95 -37.99 42.62
C SER A 153 13.16 -39.51 42.76
N PRO A 154 13.13 -40.26 41.66
CA PRO A 154 14.43 -40.68 41.11
C PRO A 154 14.55 -40.67 39.57
N THR A 155 15.81 -40.51 39.19
CA THR A 155 16.58 -40.87 37.98
C THR A 155 16.27 -42.31 37.48
N CYS A 156 16.50 -42.84 36.27
CA CYS A 156 17.32 -42.51 35.09
C CYS A 156 16.87 -43.35 33.85
N LEU A 157 17.45 -43.01 32.67
CA LEU A 157 17.89 -43.89 31.55
C LEU A 157 16.87 -44.52 30.56
N GLY A 158 16.92 -44.02 29.31
CA GLY A 158 17.46 -44.83 28.20
C GLY A 158 16.51 -45.30 27.09
N ARG A 159 16.69 -44.69 25.89
CA ARG A 159 17.02 -45.33 24.60
C ARG A 159 16.09 -45.01 23.40
N SER A 160 16.69 -44.23 22.49
CA SER A 160 16.57 -44.14 21.02
C SER A 160 15.43 -44.82 20.25
N SER A 161 14.79 -44.04 19.34
CA SER A 161 14.74 -44.35 17.90
C SER A 161 14.12 -43.21 17.05
N THR A 162 14.97 -42.62 16.20
CA THR A 162 14.76 -42.10 14.82
C THR A 162 13.81 -40.95 14.49
N PRO A 163 14.13 -40.17 13.43
CA PRO A 163 13.58 -38.85 13.16
C PRO A 163 12.43 -38.92 12.14
N ASP A 164 11.30 -38.31 12.45
CA ASP A 164 10.25 -38.08 11.45
C ASP A 164 10.18 -36.59 11.12
N GLY A 165 10.42 -36.31 9.84
CA GLY A 165 10.47 -34.98 9.27
C GLY A 165 9.13 -34.29 9.40
N LYS A 166 9.11 -33.17 10.13
CA LYS A 166 8.02 -32.21 10.00
C LYS A 166 8.35 -31.30 8.83
N GLN A 167 7.65 -31.56 7.72
CA GLN A 167 7.53 -30.66 6.59
C GLN A 167 7.12 -29.27 7.11
N ASP A 168 7.90 -28.26 6.71
CA ASP A 168 7.52 -26.87 6.76
C ASP A 168 6.21 -26.69 5.99
N GLN A 169 5.11 -26.39 6.70
CA GLN A 169 3.90 -25.89 6.07
C GLN A 169 4.16 -24.43 5.71
N ASP A 170 4.47 -24.25 4.43
CA ASP A 170 4.32 -23.03 3.67
C ASP A 170 2.86 -22.59 3.79
N ASP A 171 2.59 -21.59 4.65
CA ASP A 171 1.28 -20.95 4.78
C ASP A 171 1.02 -20.13 3.52
N GLY A 172 0.61 -20.82 2.46
CA GLY A 172 0.26 -20.25 1.17
C GLY A 172 -0.78 -19.12 1.31
N GLU A 173 -0.46 -17.99 0.68
CA GLU A 173 -1.33 -16.84 0.48
C GLU A 173 -2.63 -17.30 -0.17
N SER A 174 -3.68 -17.42 0.65
CA SER A 174 -5.01 -17.83 0.19
C SER A 174 -5.77 -16.61 -0.39
N PRO A 175 -6.62 -16.79 -1.41
CA PRO A 175 -7.37 -15.69 -2.03
C PRO A 175 -8.20 -14.90 -1.00
N LEU A 176 -8.03 -13.58 -1.01
CA LEU A 176 -8.69 -12.62 -0.12
C LEU A 176 -10.14 -12.40 -0.58
N ASP A 177 -11.06 -13.28 -0.17
CA ASP A 177 -12.48 -13.19 -0.54
C ASP A 177 -13.36 -12.75 0.65
N SER A 178 -12.91 -11.76 1.43
CA SER A 178 -13.63 -11.30 2.62
C SER A 178 -13.56 -9.79 2.81
N GLU A 179 -14.73 -9.18 2.97
CA GLU A 179 -14.93 -7.76 3.25
C GLU A 179 -14.32 -7.35 4.62
N PRO A 180 -13.85 -6.10 4.76
CA PRO A 180 -13.29 -5.56 6.01
C PRO A 180 -14.35 -5.51 7.14
N GLU A 181 -13.90 -5.59 8.41
CA GLU A 181 -14.80 -5.49 9.59
C GLU A 181 -15.51 -4.11 9.64
N PRO A 182 -16.83 -4.05 9.92
CA PRO A 182 -17.55 -2.78 10.14
C PRO A 182 -17.17 -2.10 11.47
N ASP A 183 -17.35 -0.77 11.48
CA ASP A 183 -16.85 0.20 12.46
C ASP A 183 -17.49 0.16 13.85
N GLU A 184 -16.92 -0.63 14.76
CA GLU A 184 -17.27 -0.58 16.20
C GLU A 184 -16.19 0.11 17.07
N ALA A 185 -15.11 0.62 16.46
CA ALA A 185 -14.04 1.30 17.19
C ALA A 185 -14.11 2.81 16.95
N ALA A 186 -14.39 3.56 18.02
CA ALA A 186 -14.45 5.02 18.04
C ALA A 186 -13.27 5.63 17.26
N MET A 187 -13.59 6.45 16.25
CA MET A 187 -12.58 7.30 15.62
C MET A 187 -12.10 8.31 16.66
N ASP A 188 -10.81 8.27 17.00
CA ASP A 188 -10.17 9.40 17.69
C ASP A 188 -10.14 10.56 16.70
N THR A 189 -10.88 11.63 17.02
CA THR A 189 -11.05 12.82 16.18
C THR A 189 -9.81 13.73 16.12
N ASP A 190 -8.72 13.37 16.80
CA ASP A 190 -7.51 14.20 16.94
C ASP A 190 -6.66 14.26 15.65
N ASP A 191 -6.80 13.28 14.76
CA ASP A 191 -6.06 13.23 13.49
C ASP A 191 -6.71 14.04 12.35
N SER A 192 -7.99 14.40 12.46
CA SER A 192 -8.80 14.90 11.32
C SER A 192 -8.42 16.29 10.81
N GLU A 193 -7.76 17.13 11.63
CA GLU A 193 -7.55 18.55 11.30
C GLU A 193 -6.23 19.11 11.80
N CYS A 194 -5.16 18.33 11.79
CA CYS A 194 -3.88 18.83 12.26
C CYS A 194 -3.05 19.45 11.13
N PRO A 195 -3.06 20.79 10.94
CA PRO A 195 -2.14 21.44 10.02
C PRO A 195 -0.70 21.09 10.42
N ILE A 196 0.09 20.75 9.41
CA ILE A 196 1.51 20.44 9.58
C ILE A 196 2.19 21.68 10.20
N PRO A 197 3.05 21.50 11.22
CA PRO A 197 3.84 22.60 11.77
C PRO A 197 4.59 23.35 10.66
N LYS A 198 4.33 24.66 10.50
CA LYS A 198 5.10 25.52 9.62
C LYS A 198 6.54 25.59 10.16
N SER A 199 7.49 25.45 9.24
CA SER A 199 8.86 25.01 9.47
C SER A 199 9.81 25.94 10.26
N SER A 200 9.35 26.80 11.18
CA SER A 200 10.23 27.79 11.82
C SER A 200 10.63 27.52 13.28
N ASP A 201 9.88 26.76 14.08
CA ASP A 201 10.05 26.86 15.55
C ASP A 201 10.67 25.66 16.27
N CYS A 202 11.12 24.60 15.59
CA CYS A 202 11.81 23.54 16.32
C CYS A 202 12.77 22.70 15.48
N ALA A 203 13.99 23.20 15.31
CA ALA A 203 15.10 22.41 14.78
C ALA A 203 15.46 21.18 15.65
N ASP A 204 14.87 21.07 16.86
CA ASP A 204 15.11 20.01 17.85
C ASP A 204 13.89 19.11 18.13
N TYR A 205 12.74 19.32 17.47
CA TYR A 205 11.57 18.45 17.70
C TYR A 205 11.75 17.13 16.97
N ARG A 206 12.06 16.09 17.74
CA ARG A 206 12.10 14.70 17.28
C ARG A 206 10.79 14.03 17.60
N ALA A 207 10.13 13.43 16.62
CA ALA A 207 8.88 12.74 16.83
C ALA A 207 8.75 11.49 15.96
N ALA A 208 8.00 10.52 16.48
CA ALA A 208 7.40 9.48 15.65
C ALA A 208 6.11 10.00 15.02
N TYR A 209 5.83 9.65 13.78
CA TYR A 209 4.63 10.11 13.08
C TYR A 209 4.24 9.16 11.94
N ILE A 210 3.01 9.29 11.45
CA ILE A 210 2.50 8.54 10.29
C ILE A 210 2.17 9.53 9.18
N LEU A 211 2.71 9.32 7.98
CA LEU A 211 2.32 10.05 6.78
C LEU A 211 1.33 9.21 5.99
N VAL A 212 0.26 9.82 5.46
CA VAL A 212 -0.60 9.23 4.44
C VAL A 212 -0.55 10.10 3.19
N LEU A 213 -0.01 9.55 2.10
CA LEU A 213 0.21 10.23 0.83
C LEU A 213 -0.78 9.69 -0.20
N ASP A 214 -1.57 10.58 -0.80
CA ASP A 214 -2.67 10.23 -1.68
C ASP A 214 -2.72 11.18 -2.90
N SER A 215 -2.65 10.62 -4.11
CA SER A 215 -2.72 11.39 -5.36
C SER A 215 -4.15 11.78 -5.75
N LEU A 216 -5.16 11.24 -5.07
CA LEU A 216 -6.54 11.68 -5.16
C LEU A 216 -6.96 12.34 -3.85
N HIS A 217 -7.72 13.42 -3.94
CA HIS A 217 -8.41 13.97 -2.78
C HIS A 217 -9.57 13.03 -2.40
N SER A 218 -9.27 11.98 -1.63
CA SER A 218 -10.26 11.09 -1.01
C SER A 218 -10.61 11.57 0.41
N ASP A 219 -11.77 11.14 0.91
CA ASP A 219 -12.27 11.46 2.25
C ASP A 219 -11.21 11.21 3.35
N ASN A 220 -11.04 12.17 4.25
CA ASN A 220 -10.06 12.08 5.34
C ASN A 220 -10.45 11.04 6.39
N GLY A 221 -11.73 10.65 6.47
CA GLY A 221 -12.21 9.65 7.43
C GLY A 221 -11.51 8.30 7.29
N SER A 222 -11.40 7.79 6.06
CA SER A 222 -10.70 6.51 5.78
C SER A 222 -9.21 6.58 6.14
N LYS A 223 -8.55 7.72 5.87
CA LYS A 223 -7.13 7.96 6.16
C LYS A 223 -6.86 7.99 7.67
N CYS A 224 -7.71 8.68 8.44
CA CYS A 224 -7.62 8.70 9.91
C CYS A 224 -7.79 7.28 10.48
N ARG A 225 -8.73 6.51 9.95
CA ARG A 225 -8.94 5.11 10.34
C ARG A 225 -7.71 4.24 10.11
N ILE A 226 -7.01 4.45 9.00
CA ILE A 226 -5.77 3.74 8.69
C ILE A 226 -4.69 4.06 9.70
N MET A 227 -4.51 5.35 10.04
CA MET A 227 -3.54 5.77 11.06
C MET A 227 -3.85 5.11 12.42
N SER A 228 -5.11 5.09 12.85
CA SER A 228 -5.53 4.39 14.08
C SER A 228 -5.23 2.89 14.02
N THR A 229 -5.57 2.24 12.90
CA THR A 229 -5.34 0.81 12.71
C THR A 229 -3.84 0.46 12.77
N LEU A 230 -2.98 1.31 12.18
CA LEU A 230 -1.53 1.14 12.23
C LEU A 230 -0.98 1.33 13.64
N ARG A 231 -1.47 2.31 14.41
CA ARG A 231 -1.07 2.50 15.83
C ARG A 231 -1.46 1.32 16.70
N GLU A 232 -2.65 0.78 16.51
CA GLU A 232 -3.11 -0.43 17.19
C GLU A 232 -2.23 -1.63 16.83
N TYR A 233 -1.92 -1.81 15.53
CA TYR A 233 -0.98 -2.84 15.08
C TYR A 233 0.39 -2.69 15.76
N LEU A 234 0.97 -1.49 15.78
CA LEU A 234 2.26 -1.22 16.43
C LEU A 234 2.21 -1.47 17.94
N THR A 235 1.08 -1.20 18.60
CA THR A 235 0.89 -1.47 20.04
C THR A 235 0.91 -2.97 20.32
N GLU A 236 0.15 -3.77 19.55
CA GLU A 236 0.11 -5.22 19.70
C GLU A 236 1.44 -5.88 19.30
N GLU A 237 2.08 -5.37 18.23
CA GLU A 237 3.40 -5.86 17.79
C GLU A 237 4.50 -5.54 18.81
N TRP A 238 4.48 -4.34 19.43
CA TRP A 238 5.41 -4.01 20.51
C TRP A 238 5.24 -4.95 21.69
N MET A 239 3.99 -5.15 22.11
CA MET A 239 3.66 -6.03 23.22
C MET A 239 4.14 -7.47 22.95
N ALA A 240 3.87 -8.00 21.75
CA ALA A 240 4.28 -9.34 21.35
C ALA A 240 5.80 -9.50 21.28
N ARG A 241 6.53 -8.48 20.82
CA ARG A 241 7.97 -8.56 20.53
C ARG A 241 8.85 -8.14 21.71
N LYS A 242 8.46 -7.11 22.45
CA LYS A 242 9.24 -6.49 23.54
C LYS A 242 8.76 -6.88 24.94
N GLN A 243 7.61 -7.53 25.07
CA GLN A 243 7.03 -7.99 26.35
C GLN A 243 6.95 -6.88 27.42
N THR A 244 6.75 -5.64 26.98
CA THR A 244 6.59 -4.45 27.81
C THR A 244 5.40 -3.65 27.32
N GLN A 245 4.80 -2.85 28.20
CA GLN A 245 3.65 -2.05 27.83
C GLN A 245 4.09 -0.72 27.21
N LEU A 246 3.78 -0.55 25.93
CA LEU A 246 3.88 0.71 25.20
C LEU A 246 2.68 0.83 24.27
N SER A 247 1.98 1.96 24.32
CA SER A 247 0.85 2.23 23.43
C SER A 247 1.15 3.37 22.48
N PHE A 248 0.87 3.15 21.20
CA PHE A 248 0.97 4.16 20.16
C PHE A 248 -0.39 4.87 20.04
N ARG A 249 -0.39 6.19 20.19
CA ARG A 249 -1.59 7.04 20.26
C ARG A 249 -1.37 8.32 19.46
N PRO A 250 -2.43 9.05 19.06
CA PRO A 250 -2.27 10.34 18.38
C PRO A 250 -1.33 11.31 19.13
N ALA A 251 -1.39 11.31 20.46
CA ALA A 251 -0.56 12.16 21.32
C ALA A 251 0.96 11.88 21.27
N ASN A 252 1.41 10.67 20.89
CA ASN A 252 2.83 10.30 20.84
C ASN A 252 3.31 9.83 19.46
N MET A 253 2.39 9.64 18.52
CA MET A 253 2.65 9.31 17.12
C MET A 253 1.56 9.96 16.27
N LYS A 254 1.78 11.21 15.89
CA LYS A 254 0.79 12.02 15.18
C LYS A 254 0.64 11.59 13.71
N GLY A 255 -0.58 11.67 13.17
CA GLY A 255 -0.85 11.46 11.76
C GLY A 255 -0.79 12.75 10.94
N TYR A 256 -0.29 12.67 9.71
CA TYR A 256 -0.28 13.79 8.77
C TYR A 256 -0.71 13.35 7.37
N ILE A 257 -1.52 14.18 6.72
CA ILE A 257 -1.96 14.03 5.33
C ILE A 257 -1.44 15.26 4.56
N PRO A 258 -0.17 15.27 4.12
CA PRO A 258 0.37 16.42 3.39
C PRO A 258 -0.27 16.56 2.01
N MET A 259 -0.28 17.78 1.49
CA MET A 259 -0.56 17.99 0.07
C MET A 259 0.59 17.43 -0.76
N THR A 260 0.28 16.55 -1.70
CA THR A 260 1.23 15.93 -2.64
C THR A 260 0.84 16.28 -4.08
N PRO A 261 1.73 16.06 -5.07
CA PRO A 261 1.37 16.24 -6.47
C PRO A 261 0.16 15.33 -6.78
N GLN A 262 -0.89 15.91 -7.37
CA GLN A 262 -2.14 15.21 -7.63
C GLN A 262 -2.17 14.63 -9.04
N GLN A 263 -2.88 13.52 -9.23
CA GLN A 263 -3.07 12.95 -10.55
C GLN A 263 -4.19 13.65 -11.34
N GLY A 264 -3.99 13.79 -12.65
CA GLY A 264 -5.00 14.32 -13.57
C GLY A 264 -6.00 13.28 -14.10
N ASN A 265 -5.75 11.99 -13.84
CA ASN A 265 -6.59 10.87 -14.28
C ASN A 265 -6.95 9.95 -13.09
N PHE A 266 -7.69 8.88 -13.34
CA PHE A 266 -8.13 7.95 -12.28
C PHE A 266 -7.30 6.68 -12.16
N SER A 267 -6.40 6.38 -13.11
CA SER A 267 -5.69 5.09 -13.21
C SER A 267 -4.26 5.10 -12.67
N ASP A 268 -3.67 6.28 -12.46
CA ASP A 268 -2.26 6.44 -12.11
C ASP A 268 -1.96 6.44 -10.61
N CYS A 269 -2.94 6.13 -9.76
CA CYS A 269 -2.77 6.18 -8.31
C CYS A 269 -1.62 5.26 -7.85
N GLY A 270 -1.47 4.10 -8.50
CA GLY A 270 -0.33 3.20 -8.28
C GLY A 270 1.00 3.78 -8.75
N VAL A 271 1.01 4.52 -9.87
CA VAL A 271 2.21 5.19 -10.39
C VAL A 271 2.70 6.26 -9.42
N TYR A 272 1.77 7.07 -8.90
CA TYR A 272 2.06 8.09 -7.89
C TYR A 272 2.55 7.46 -6.58
N LEU A 273 1.94 6.36 -6.12
CA LEU A 273 2.43 5.60 -4.96
C LEU A 273 3.91 5.22 -5.13
N LEU A 274 4.28 4.66 -6.28
CA LEU A 274 5.67 4.28 -6.56
C LEU A 274 6.60 5.50 -6.60
N GLN A 275 6.16 6.62 -7.21
CA GLN A 275 6.94 7.86 -7.21
C GLN A 275 7.08 8.48 -5.81
N TYR A 276 6.07 8.38 -4.95
CA TYR A 276 6.15 8.85 -3.56
C TYR A 276 7.22 8.09 -2.79
N VAL A 277 7.26 6.75 -2.93
CA VAL A 277 8.30 5.94 -2.28
C VAL A 277 9.68 6.29 -2.82
N GLU A 278 9.83 6.38 -4.14
CA GLU A 278 11.12 6.72 -4.76
C GLU A 278 11.64 8.08 -4.28
N SER A 279 10.80 9.12 -4.33
CA SER A 279 11.16 10.48 -3.89
C SER A 279 11.44 10.56 -2.38
N PHE A 280 10.69 9.81 -1.57
CA PHE A 280 10.92 9.72 -0.13
C PHE A 280 12.28 9.12 0.19
N LEU A 281 12.64 8.03 -0.50
CA LEU A 281 13.87 7.29 -0.23
C LEU A 281 15.13 7.92 -0.85
N GLU A 282 14.99 8.85 -1.81
CA GLU A 282 16.10 9.67 -2.30
C GLU A 282 16.72 10.53 -1.19
N ASN A 283 15.90 11.18 -0.36
CA ASN A 283 16.34 12.05 0.72
C ASN A 283 15.46 11.90 1.97
N PRO A 284 15.49 10.73 2.64
CA PRO A 284 14.58 10.47 3.73
C PRO A 284 14.98 11.28 4.98
N PRO A 285 14.01 11.68 5.83
CA PRO A 285 14.27 12.53 7.00
C PRO A 285 15.18 11.82 7.99
N ARG A 286 16.04 12.52 8.74
CA ARG A 286 16.92 11.88 9.74
C ARG A 286 16.58 12.28 11.17
N ASP A 287 16.92 11.41 12.11
CA ASP A 287 16.87 11.66 13.56
C ASP A 287 15.49 12.08 14.12
N GLY A 288 14.39 11.66 13.50
CA GLY A 288 13.06 12.06 13.95
C GLY A 288 12.66 13.50 13.61
N ARG A 289 13.50 14.23 12.85
CA ARG A 289 13.17 15.60 12.44
C ARG A 289 11.95 15.56 11.54
N LEU A 290 10.95 16.36 11.89
CA LEU A 290 9.77 16.52 11.04
C LEU A 290 10.20 17.17 9.72
N VAL A 291 9.77 16.58 8.62
CA VAL A 291 10.02 17.13 7.28
C VAL A 291 9.24 18.43 7.13
N LYS A 292 9.79 19.38 6.37
CA LYS A 292 8.96 20.42 5.76
C LYS A 292 8.08 19.73 4.70
N LEU A 293 6.88 19.28 5.11
CA LEU A 293 5.97 18.48 4.29
C LEU A 293 5.14 19.32 3.31
N GLU A 294 5.71 20.40 2.76
CA GLU A 294 5.14 21.05 1.55
C GLU A 294 5.55 20.21 0.35
N LEU A 295 4.78 19.17 0.06
CA LEU A 295 5.10 18.19 -0.98
C LEU A 295 4.35 18.46 -2.29
N SER A 296 3.67 19.61 -2.45
CA SER A 296 2.91 19.94 -3.66
C SER A 296 3.75 19.89 -4.93
N ASP A 297 5.01 20.33 -4.84
CA ASP A 297 5.98 20.39 -5.94
C ASP A 297 7.16 19.44 -5.72
N TRP A 298 6.89 18.30 -5.07
CA TRP A 298 7.94 17.39 -4.59
C TRP A 298 8.76 16.77 -5.73
N PHE A 299 8.15 16.52 -6.88
CA PHE A 299 8.82 16.01 -8.07
C PHE A 299 8.14 16.58 -9.33
N PRO A 300 8.90 16.72 -10.42
CA PRO A 300 8.33 17.17 -11.69
C PRO A 300 7.42 16.09 -12.31
N GLU A 301 6.40 16.54 -13.06
CA GLU A 301 5.35 15.69 -13.62
C GLU A 301 5.87 14.69 -14.66
N ASP A 302 6.96 15.01 -15.35
CA ASP A 302 7.63 14.11 -16.30
C ASP A 302 8.04 12.77 -15.67
N ARG A 303 8.42 12.78 -14.38
CA ARG A 303 8.78 11.57 -13.64
C ARG A 303 7.62 10.58 -13.50
N VAL A 304 6.38 11.04 -13.36
CA VAL A 304 5.21 10.14 -13.31
C VAL A 304 4.75 9.74 -14.71
N LEU A 305 4.76 10.66 -15.67
CA LEU A 305 4.36 10.39 -17.07
C LEU A 305 5.19 9.28 -17.71
N GLN A 306 6.50 9.22 -17.43
CA GLN A 306 7.40 8.21 -18.00
C GLN A 306 7.52 6.96 -17.14
N LYS A 307 6.90 6.90 -15.96
CA LYS A 307 7.18 5.82 -15.01
C LYS A 307 6.66 4.46 -15.49
N ARG A 308 5.51 4.43 -16.16
CA ARG A 308 4.94 3.20 -16.74
C ARG A 308 5.91 2.55 -17.72
N SER A 309 6.41 3.31 -18.70
CA SER A 309 7.39 2.82 -19.67
C SER A 309 8.71 2.46 -19.00
N ALA A 310 9.19 3.27 -18.04
CA ALA A 310 10.42 2.96 -17.31
C ALA A 310 10.35 1.63 -16.53
N ILE A 311 9.21 1.31 -15.91
CA ILE A 311 9.00 0.03 -15.23
C ILE A 311 8.94 -1.12 -16.24
N GLN A 312 8.26 -0.92 -17.36
CA GLN A 312 8.21 -1.91 -18.44
C GLN A 312 9.60 -2.23 -18.98
N ASP A 313 10.38 -1.21 -19.34
CA ASP A 313 11.74 -1.35 -19.85
C ASP A 313 12.63 -2.07 -18.83
N LEU A 314 12.49 -1.75 -17.54
CA LEU A 314 13.18 -2.44 -16.47
C LEU A 314 12.84 -3.94 -16.44
N ILE A 315 11.55 -4.30 -16.52
CA ILE A 315 11.13 -5.70 -16.51
C ILE A 315 11.65 -6.44 -17.74
N LEU A 316 11.57 -5.84 -18.93
CA LEU A 316 12.11 -6.41 -20.17
C LEU A 316 13.63 -6.59 -20.10
N GLN A 317 14.34 -5.62 -19.52
CA GLN A 317 15.79 -5.69 -19.30
C GLN A 317 16.13 -6.84 -18.35
N LEU A 318 15.48 -6.94 -17.18
CA LEU A 318 15.71 -8.00 -16.21
C LEU A 318 15.32 -9.38 -16.77
N HIS A 319 14.27 -9.46 -17.58
CA HIS A 319 13.91 -10.68 -18.31
C HIS A 319 15.04 -11.13 -19.24
N MET A 320 15.62 -10.22 -20.03
CA MET A 320 16.77 -10.51 -20.90
C MET A 320 18.02 -10.92 -20.14
N GLN A 321 18.26 -10.35 -18.96
CA GLN A 321 19.35 -10.78 -18.09
C GLN A 321 19.16 -12.23 -17.59
N GLN A 322 17.93 -12.64 -17.30
CA GLN A 322 17.61 -13.99 -16.82
C GLN A 322 17.43 -15.00 -17.96
N GLN A 323 17.02 -14.55 -19.15
CA GLN A 323 16.71 -15.39 -20.32
C GLN A 323 17.22 -14.74 -21.62
N PRO A 324 18.55 -14.75 -21.88
CA PRO A 324 19.13 -14.03 -23.03
C PRO A 324 18.67 -14.50 -24.42
N SER A 325 18.16 -15.73 -24.53
CA SER A 325 17.69 -16.31 -25.80
C SER A 325 16.19 -16.14 -26.04
N SER A 326 15.47 -15.42 -25.17
CA SER A 326 14.03 -15.25 -25.31
C SER A 326 13.69 -14.22 -26.40
N ASP A 327 12.67 -14.53 -27.20
CA ASP A 327 12.13 -13.65 -28.25
C ASP A 327 11.03 -12.70 -27.72
N PHE A 328 10.71 -12.79 -26.42
CA PHE A 328 9.55 -12.12 -25.85
C PHE A 328 9.54 -10.60 -26.03
N PRO A 329 10.65 -9.84 -25.82
CA PRO A 329 10.66 -8.39 -26.01
C PRO A 329 10.25 -7.98 -27.44
N GLY A 330 10.71 -8.71 -28.45
CA GLY A 330 10.32 -8.45 -29.84
C GLY A 330 8.83 -8.75 -30.09
N ARG A 331 8.29 -9.84 -29.52
CA ARG A 331 6.85 -10.14 -29.59
C ARG A 331 6.00 -9.11 -28.84
N TRP A 332 6.50 -8.58 -27.73
CA TRP A 332 5.83 -7.54 -26.96
C TRP A 332 5.76 -6.22 -27.74
N GLN A 333 6.85 -5.77 -28.34
CA GLN A 333 6.86 -4.57 -29.19
C GLN A 333 5.85 -4.67 -30.34
N GLN A 334 5.79 -5.83 -31.01
CA GLN A 334 4.79 -6.07 -32.05
C GLN A 334 3.34 -6.05 -31.51
N TYR A 335 3.14 -6.50 -30.27
CA TYR A 335 1.84 -6.45 -29.62
C TYR A 335 1.43 -4.99 -29.34
N GLU A 336 2.32 -4.19 -28.77
CA GLU A 336 2.08 -2.76 -28.49
C GLU A 336 1.80 -1.97 -29.76
N GLU A 337 2.56 -2.20 -30.83
CA GLU A 337 2.34 -1.56 -32.12
C GLU A 337 0.94 -1.88 -32.66
N ARG A 338 0.51 -3.15 -32.59
CA ARG A 338 -0.85 -3.54 -32.99
C ARG A 338 -1.93 -2.88 -32.14
N GLN A 339 -1.74 -2.80 -30.82
CA GLN A 339 -2.68 -2.11 -29.93
C GLN A 339 -2.77 -0.61 -30.24
N SER A 340 -1.63 0.04 -30.50
CA SER A 340 -1.58 1.45 -30.88
C SER A 340 -2.31 1.71 -32.21
N ILE A 341 -2.13 0.84 -33.20
CA ILE A 341 -2.84 0.93 -34.49
C ILE A 341 -4.35 0.75 -34.29
N MET A 342 -4.77 -0.25 -33.51
CA MET A 342 -6.18 -0.50 -33.21
C MET A 342 -6.82 0.70 -32.48
N ALA A 343 -6.16 1.25 -31.47
CA ALA A 343 -6.65 2.41 -30.72
C ALA A 343 -6.79 3.66 -31.61
N LYS A 344 -5.84 3.89 -32.53
CA LYS A 344 -5.94 4.98 -33.51
C LYS A 344 -7.14 4.82 -34.43
N GLN A 345 -7.34 3.62 -34.99
CA GLN A 345 -8.49 3.32 -35.85
C GLN A 345 -9.83 3.52 -35.12
N GLU A 346 -9.91 3.11 -33.86
CA GLU A 346 -11.10 3.31 -33.04
C GLU A 346 -11.35 4.81 -32.76
N SER A 347 -10.31 5.57 -32.44
CA SER A 347 -10.43 7.02 -32.24
C SER A 347 -10.87 7.77 -33.51
N GLU A 348 -10.37 7.36 -34.69
CA GLU A 348 -10.76 7.92 -35.99
C GLU A 348 -12.21 7.56 -36.35
N ALA A 349 -12.63 6.32 -36.06
CA ALA A 349 -14.01 5.89 -36.25
C ALA A 349 -14.98 6.71 -35.39
N VAL A 350 -14.68 6.87 -34.09
CA VAL A 350 -15.48 7.68 -33.16
C VAL A 350 -15.52 9.16 -33.60
N ALA A 351 -14.40 9.72 -34.06
CA ALA A 351 -14.37 11.09 -34.58
C ALA A 351 -15.23 11.24 -35.85
N SER A 352 -15.22 10.25 -36.74
CA SER A 352 -16.03 10.25 -37.97
C SER A 352 -17.54 10.14 -37.70
N GLU A 353 -17.94 9.37 -36.68
CA GLU A 353 -19.32 9.28 -36.21
C GLU A 353 -19.78 10.57 -35.52
N ALA A 354 -18.91 11.20 -34.71
CA ALA A 354 -19.21 12.47 -34.04
C ALA A 354 -19.41 13.62 -35.05
N VAL A 355 -18.69 13.64 -36.17
CA VAL A 355 -18.88 14.60 -37.26
C VAL A 355 -20.14 14.30 -38.09
N SER A 356 -20.58 13.05 -38.15
CA SER A 356 -21.79 12.62 -38.89
C SER A 356 -23.08 12.73 -38.09
N THR A 357 -23.01 12.99 -36.78
CA THR A 357 -24.18 13.20 -35.93
C THR A 357 -24.67 14.65 -36.05
N PRO A 358 -25.90 14.93 -36.52
CA PRO A 358 -26.39 16.31 -36.59
C PRO A 358 -26.54 16.87 -35.17
N LEU A 359 -26.03 18.08 -34.92
CA LEU A 359 -26.30 18.84 -33.70
C LEU A 359 -27.82 19.12 -33.61
N LEU A 360 -28.52 18.33 -32.80
CA LEU A 360 -29.86 18.65 -32.34
C LEU A 360 -29.75 19.80 -31.35
N ILE A 361 -29.86 21.03 -31.87
CA ILE A 361 -30.13 22.21 -31.05
C ILE A 361 -31.49 21.97 -30.39
N SER A 362 -31.46 21.66 -29.11
CA SER A 362 -32.64 21.66 -28.25
C SER A 362 -33.14 23.10 -28.14
N GLU A 363 -34.09 23.48 -28.99
CA GLU A 363 -34.89 24.67 -28.73
C GLU A 363 -35.79 24.39 -27.53
N THR A 364 -35.49 25.05 -26.41
CA THR A 364 -36.44 25.17 -25.30
C THR A 364 -37.73 25.84 -25.82
N PRO A 365 -38.92 25.33 -25.51
CA PRO A 365 -40.15 25.85 -26.10
C PRO A 365 -40.53 27.21 -25.50
N PRO A 366 -40.94 28.20 -26.31
CA PRO A 366 -41.59 29.39 -25.78
C PRO A 366 -43.05 29.04 -25.42
N LYS A 367 -43.48 29.44 -24.22
CA LYS A 367 -44.89 29.41 -23.82
C LYS A 367 -45.65 30.51 -24.57
N GLY A 368 -46.55 30.17 -25.48
CA GLY A 368 -47.52 31.12 -26.07
C GLY A 368 -48.16 30.65 -27.38
N PRO A 369 -49.39 31.09 -27.72
CA PRO A 369 -50.28 30.38 -28.64
C PRO A 369 -49.96 30.58 -30.12
N ASN A 370 -50.21 29.51 -30.88
CA ASN A 370 -49.96 29.33 -32.31
C ASN A 370 -50.44 30.49 -33.21
N ARG A 371 -49.52 31.03 -34.02
CA ARG A 371 -49.82 31.62 -35.34
C ARG A 371 -48.86 31.04 -36.37
N VAL A 372 -49.41 30.33 -37.35
CA VAL A 372 -48.68 29.75 -38.48
C VAL A 372 -48.37 30.88 -39.48
N LEU A 373 -47.10 31.08 -39.81
CA LEU A 373 -46.66 31.92 -40.92
C LEU A 373 -46.06 31.00 -42.00
N LEU A 374 -46.72 30.92 -43.15
CA LEU A 374 -46.22 30.23 -44.34
C LEU A 374 -45.36 31.21 -45.14
N LEU A 375 -44.07 30.92 -45.28
CA LEU A 375 -43.18 31.62 -46.20
C LEU A 375 -42.76 30.62 -47.30
N TYR A 376 -43.12 30.95 -48.54
CA TYR A 376 -42.68 30.24 -49.74
C TYR A 376 -41.32 30.80 -50.19
N THR A 377 -40.36 29.92 -50.46
CA THR A 377 -39.15 30.26 -51.21
C THR A 377 -39.27 29.70 -52.65
N PRO A 378 -39.09 30.52 -53.71
CA PRO A 378 -39.11 30.02 -55.08
C PRO A 378 -37.78 29.32 -55.41
N SER A 379 -37.87 28.13 -55.99
CA SER A 379 -36.74 27.36 -56.53
C SER A 379 -36.14 28.03 -57.78
N PRO A 380 -34.81 27.96 -57.99
CA PRO A 380 -34.22 28.25 -59.28
C PRO A 380 -34.31 27.01 -60.19
N THR A 381 -34.85 27.22 -61.39
CA THR A 381 -34.88 26.30 -62.53
C THR A 381 -33.47 25.94 -62.99
N LEU A 382 -33.22 24.65 -63.20
CA LEU A 382 -32.13 24.15 -64.06
C LEU A 382 -32.74 23.68 -65.39
N SER A 383 -32.10 24.08 -66.49
CA SER A 383 -32.46 23.77 -67.88
C SER A 383 -32.33 22.30 -68.22
#